data_AF-A0AAW1KQ63-F1
#
_entry.id   AF-A0AAW1KQ63-F1
#
_cell.length_a   1.000
_cell.length_b   1.000
_cell.length_c   1.000
_cell.angle_alpha   90.00
_cell.angle_beta   90.00
_cell.angle_gamma   90.00
#
_symmetry.space_group_name_H-M   'P 1'
#
loop_
_entity.id
_entity.type
_entity.pdbx_description
1 polymer ?
#
loop_
_entity_poly.entity_id
_entity_poly.type
_entity_poly.pdbx_seq_one_letter_code
_entity_poly.pdbx_strand_id
1 'polypeptide(L)'
;MFENRQIPTDITGTFEVIRSDNHLDETSNKNVKYIKQQTAAKWQKEYIPLRNHPNNIEEHYDPYVLFCLFFDDIILNTIVDYSIKYSTSKNRNNFKFDINDLWKWLGIVILSGYHVLPQIDLYWSLDEDKGVSLVRKTMSRN
;
A
#
# COMPACT_ATOMS: atom_id res chain seq x y z
N MET A 1 3.86 -23.55 -32.72
CA MET A 1 5.23 -23.25 -32.25
C MET A 1 5.26 -21.76 -31.98
N PHE A 2 4.92 -21.36 -30.75
CA PHE A 2 4.76 -19.95 -30.38
C PHE A 2 6.05 -19.49 -29.69
N GLU A 3 6.66 -18.50 -30.31
CA GLU A 3 7.94 -17.91 -29.96
C GLU A 3 7.77 -16.92 -28.79
N ASN A 4 8.62 -17.07 -27.77
CA ASN A 4 8.62 -16.27 -26.55
C ASN A 4 8.93 -14.80 -26.85
N ARG A 5 7.90 -13.94 -26.85
CA ARG A 5 8.10 -12.48 -26.79
C ARG A 5 8.45 -12.08 -25.36
N GLN A 6 9.73 -11.82 -25.12
CA GLN A 6 10.21 -11.12 -23.92
C GLN A 6 9.72 -9.66 -23.97
N ILE A 7 9.11 -9.19 -22.89
CA ILE A 7 8.62 -7.80 -22.76
C ILE A 7 9.80 -6.93 -22.29
N PRO A 8 10.10 -5.79 -22.92
CA PRO A 8 11.20 -4.93 -22.51
C PRO A 8 10.94 -4.32 -21.12
N THR A 9 11.90 -4.41 -20.21
CA THR A 9 11.82 -3.88 -18.82
C THR A 9 12.22 -2.41 -18.68
N ASP A 10 12.41 -1.68 -19.78
CA ASP A 10 12.94 -0.32 -19.72
C ASP A 10 11.82 0.72 -19.84
N ILE A 11 11.08 0.89 -18.75
CA ILE A 11 10.34 2.12 -18.46
C ILE A 11 10.71 2.63 -17.06
N THR A 12 12.01 2.73 -16.77
CA THR A 12 12.50 3.67 -15.77
C THR A 12 12.71 5.01 -16.46
N GLY A 13 11.65 5.84 -16.44
CA GLY A 13 11.71 7.21 -16.93
C GLY A 13 12.84 7.96 -16.23
N THR A 14 13.92 8.18 -16.95
CA THR A 14 15.03 9.03 -16.51
C THR A 14 14.56 10.47 -16.72
N PHE A 15 14.20 11.17 -15.64
CA PHE A 15 13.87 12.58 -15.73
C PHE A 15 15.17 13.38 -15.82
N GLU A 16 15.62 13.67 -17.04
CA GLU A 16 16.73 14.58 -17.26
C GLU A 16 16.26 16.01 -16.97
N VAL A 17 16.76 16.59 -15.87
CA VAL A 17 16.61 18.02 -15.59
C VAL A 17 17.67 18.77 -16.42
N ILE A 18 17.30 19.20 -17.63
CA ILE A 18 18.13 20.13 -18.41
C ILE A 18 18.10 21.48 -17.69
N ARG A 19 19.21 21.86 -17.05
CA ARG A 19 19.43 23.26 -16.62
C ARG A 19 20.08 23.97 -17.79
N SER A 20 19.42 25.00 -18.31
CA SER A 20 19.90 25.86 -19.40
C SER A 20 21.24 26.49 -19.04
N ASP A 21 22.25 26.22 -19.89
CA ASP A 21 23.58 26.78 -19.81
C ASP A 21 23.57 28.30 -19.97
N ASN A 22 24.21 29.01 -19.05
CA ASN A 22 24.74 30.34 -19.30
C ASN A 22 26.18 30.41 -18.83
N HIS A 23 27.05 30.51 -19.84
CA HIS A 23 28.37 31.14 -19.87
C HIS A 23 29.48 30.63 -18.94
N LEU A 24 30.56 30.18 -19.59
CA LEU A 24 31.86 29.80 -19.03
C LEU A 24 32.47 30.97 -18.23
N ASP A 25 33.07 30.66 -17.09
CA ASP A 25 34.36 31.24 -16.71
C ASP A 25 35.16 30.26 -15.83
N GLU A 26 36.44 30.22 -16.15
CA GLU A 26 37.45 29.26 -15.70
C GLU A 26 37.85 29.46 -14.23
N THR A 27 38.52 28.43 -13.71
CA THR A 27 39.38 28.41 -12.51
C THR A 27 38.70 28.30 -11.14
N SER A 28 38.57 27.07 -10.64
CA SER A 28 39.20 26.71 -9.36
C SER A 28 39.15 25.19 -9.13
N ASN A 29 40.32 24.66 -8.82
CA ASN A 29 40.56 23.29 -8.43
C ASN A 29 39.72 22.95 -7.17
N LYS A 30 38.63 22.21 -7.33
CA LYS A 30 37.93 21.56 -6.21
C LYS A 30 37.68 20.12 -6.59
N ASN A 31 38.38 19.21 -5.91
CA ASN A 31 38.12 17.78 -5.91
C ASN A 31 36.63 17.52 -5.65
N VAL A 32 35.84 17.34 -6.70
CA VAL A 32 34.47 16.86 -6.57
C VAL A 32 34.56 15.37 -6.30
N LYS A 33 34.58 15.02 -5.02
CA LYS A 33 34.48 13.64 -4.57
C LYS A 33 33.07 13.17 -4.95
N TYR A 34 32.97 12.36 -6.00
CA TYR A 34 31.72 11.72 -6.38
C TYR A 34 31.14 11.01 -5.14
N ILE A 35 30.01 11.50 -4.65
CA ILE A 35 29.25 10.81 -3.62
C ILE A 35 28.72 9.56 -4.31
N LYS A 36 29.32 8.40 -4.01
CA LYS A 36 28.82 7.11 -4.46
C LYS A 36 27.34 7.06 -4.09
N GLN A 37 26.51 6.90 -5.12
CA GLN A 37 25.08 6.72 -5.00
C GLN A 37 24.81 5.74 -3.85
N GLN A 38 24.03 6.21 -2.88
CA GLN A 38 23.62 5.41 -1.75
C GLN A 38 22.96 4.15 -2.31
N THR A 39 23.63 3.02 -2.12
CA THR A 39 23.24 1.72 -2.67
C THR A 39 21.76 1.49 -2.44
N ALA A 40 21.03 1.13 -3.50
CA ALA A 40 19.61 0.78 -3.43
C ALA A 40 19.37 -0.14 -2.24
N ALA A 41 18.35 0.18 -1.43
CA ALA A 41 18.02 -0.58 -0.23
C ALA A 41 17.95 -2.08 -0.59
N LYS A 42 18.88 -2.85 -0.06
CA LYS A 42 18.94 -4.29 -0.30
C LYS A 42 17.80 -4.88 0.52
N TRP A 43 16.75 -5.36 -0.15
CA TRP A 43 15.66 -6.05 0.50
C TRP A 43 16.21 -7.21 1.32
N GLN A 44 16.16 -7.08 2.64
CA GLN A 44 16.45 -8.16 3.57
C GLN A 44 15.11 -8.75 3.99
N LYS A 45 14.95 -10.06 3.82
CA LYS A 45 13.79 -10.77 4.38
C LYS A 45 14.03 -10.92 5.87
N GLU A 46 13.36 -10.11 6.66
CA GLU A 46 13.27 -10.33 8.09
C GLU A 46 12.17 -11.35 8.35
N TYR A 47 12.53 -12.48 8.96
CA TYR A 47 11.55 -13.45 9.42
C TYR A 47 10.95 -12.92 10.72
N ILE A 48 9.71 -12.42 10.64
CA ILE A 48 8.94 -12.11 11.84
C ILE A 48 8.24 -13.42 12.22
N PRO A 49 8.62 -14.08 13.33
CA PRO A 49 7.88 -15.24 13.79
C PRO A 49 6.44 -14.83 14.08
N LEU A 50 5.48 -15.50 13.45
CA LEU A 50 4.06 -15.37 13.81
C LEU A 50 3.95 -15.70 15.30
N ARG A 51 3.72 -14.69 16.13
CA ARG A 51 3.53 -14.90 17.57
C ARG A 51 2.19 -15.59 17.73
N ASN A 52 2.18 -16.70 18.45
CA ASN A 52 0.95 -17.38 18.90
C ASN A 52 0.09 -18.02 17.78
N HIS A 53 0.67 -18.51 16.68
CA HIS A 53 -0.08 -19.45 15.85
C HIS A 53 -0.36 -20.70 16.71
N PRO A 54 -1.62 -21.03 17.05
CA PRO A 54 -1.89 -22.25 17.78
C PRO A 54 -1.45 -23.40 16.86
N ASN A 55 -0.48 -24.20 17.32
CA ASN A 55 0.05 -25.33 16.54
C ASN A 55 -1.05 -26.34 16.20
N ASN A 56 -2.21 -26.24 16.86
CA ASN A 56 -3.47 -26.88 16.51
C ASN A 56 -4.55 -25.79 16.40
N ILE A 57 -4.94 -25.43 15.19
CA ILE A 57 -6.17 -24.65 14.97
C ILE A 57 -7.30 -25.62 15.33
N GLU A 58 -7.77 -25.60 16.57
CA GLU A 58 -8.93 -26.39 16.98
C GLU A 58 -10.14 -25.98 16.13
N GLU A 59 -10.94 -26.95 15.67
CA GLU A 59 -12.12 -26.73 14.80
C GLU A 59 -13.20 -25.81 15.42
N HIS A 60 -12.99 -25.32 16.66
CA HIS A 60 -13.97 -24.57 17.44
C HIS A 60 -13.64 -23.08 17.65
N TYR A 61 -12.62 -22.53 16.98
CA TYR A 61 -12.39 -21.08 17.04
C TYR A 61 -13.50 -20.30 16.34
N ASP A 62 -13.96 -19.24 17.00
CA ASP A 62 -14.80 -18.23 16.38
C ASP A 62 -14.04 -17.62 15.17
N PRO A 63 -14.67 -17.50 13.98
CA PRO A 63 -13.98 -17.05 12.77
C PRO A 63 -13.30 -15.69 12.92
N TYR A 64 -13.86 -14.79 13.74
CA TYR A 64 -13.24 -13.50 14.03
C TYR A 64 -11.96 -13.66 14.84
N VAL A 65 -11.95 -14.51 15.87
CA VAL A 65 -10.73 -14.79 16.65
C VAL A 65 -9.64 -15.36 15.76
N LEU A 66 -9.98 -16.30 14.86
CA LEU A 66 -9.03 -16.87 13.91
C LEU A 66 -8.46 -15.80 12.96
N PHE A 67 -9.30 -14.88 12.47
CA PHE A 67 -8.84 -13.76 11.65
C PHE A 67 -7.84 -12.86 12.39
N CYS A 68 -8.14 -12.54 13.65
CA CYS A 68 -7.29 -11.67 14.48
C CYS A 68 -5.90 -12.26 14.74
N LEU A 69 -5.72 -13.60 14.69
CA LEU A 69 -4.39 -14.22 14.82
C LEU A 69 -3.43 -13.86 13.69
N PHE A 70 -3.93 -13.42 12.53
CA PHE A 70 -3.10 -12.99 11.41
C PHE A 70 -2.90 -11.47 11.35
N PHE A 71 -3.74 -10.71 12.05
CA PHE A 71 -3.75 -9.25 12.06
C PHE A 71 -3.41 -8.73 13.45
N ASP A 72 -2.18 -9.00 13.89
CA ASP A 72 -1.66 -8.48 15.15
C ASP A 72 -1.65 -6.95 15.18
N ASP A 73 -1.73 -6.39 16.39
CA ASP A 73 -1.67 -4.93 16.62
C ASP A 73 -0.44 -4.28 15.98
N ILE A 74 0.69 -4.99 15.94
CA ILE A 74 1.92 -4.49 15.30
C ILE A 74 1.69 -4.27 13.81
N ILE A 75 1.06 -5.22 13.12
CA ILE A 75 0.78 -5.16 11.69
C ILE A 75 -0.23 -4.04 11.43
N LEU A 76 -1.31 -3.99 12.20
CA LEU A 76 -2.36 -2.97 12.06
C LEU A 76 -1.80 -1.55 12.23
N ASN A 77 -1.02 -1.31 13.30
CA ASN A 77 -0.37 -0.02 13.53
C ASN A 77 0.62 0.32 12.41
N THR A 78 1.39 -0.66 11.93
CA THR A 78 2.32 -0.46 10.81
C THR A 78 1.60 -0.01 9.55
N ILE A 79 0.45 -0.62 9.23
CA ILE A 79 -0.37 -0.24 8.07
C ILE A 79 -0.88 1.19 8.23
N VAL A 80 -1.38 1.56 9.41
CA VAL A 80 -1.87 2.92 9.70
C VAL A 80 -0.76 3.95 9.52
N ASP A 81 0.40 3.71 10.14
CA ASP A 81 1.55 4.61 10.10
C ASP A 81 2.02 4.89 8.67
N TYR A 82 2.18 3.83 7.86
CA TYR A 82 2.61 4.00 6.47
C TYR A 82 1.53 4.62 5.60
N SER A 83 0.24 4.40 5.89
CA SER A 83 -0.86 5.04 5.18
C SER A 83 -0.87 6.56 5.40
N ILE A 84 -0.63 7.01 6.63
CA ILE A 84 -0.51 8.45 6.97
C ILE A 84 0.77 9.06 6.38
N LYS A 85 1.90 8.36 6.44
CA LYS A 85 3.15 8.82 5.79
C LYS A 85 2.94 8.98 4.28
N TYR A 86 2.26 8.04 3.64
CA TYR A 86 1.95 8.09 2.22
C TYR A 86 1.05 9.29 1.89
N SER A 87 -0.01 9.52 2.66
CA SER A 87 -0.91 10.67 2.43
C SER A 87 -0.17 12.01 2.52
N THR A 88 0.74 12.13 3.48
CA THR A 88 1.60 13.30 3.67
C THR A 88 2.52 13.50 2.45
N SER A 89 3.12 12.42 1.91
CA SER A 89 3.93 12.50 0.68
C SER A 89 3.12 12.93 -0.55
N LYS A 90 1.81 12.68 -0.54
CA LYS A 90 0.85 13.07 -1.60
C LYS A 90 0.19 14.42 -1.31
N ASN A 91 0.77 15.23 -0.43
CA ASN A 91 0.28 16.56 -0.05
C ASN A 91 -1.16 16.56 0.49
N ARG A 92 -1.60 15.45 1.09
CA ARG A 92 -2.88 15.31 1.79
C ARG A 92 -2.67 15.42 3.29
N ASN A 93 -2.21 16.59 3.74
CA ASN A 93 -1.78 16.80 5.12
C ASN A 93 -2.94 16.75 6.15
N ASN A 94 -4.19 16.88 5.68
CA ASN A 94 -5.39 16.78 6.53
C ASN A 94 -5.98 15.36 6.57
N PHE A 95 -5.32 14.38 5.96
CA PHE A 95 -5.78 13.00 5.97
C PHE A 95 -5.67 12.41 7.37
N LYS A 96 -6.79 11.91 7.88
CA LYS A 96 -6.87 11.18 9.15
C LYS A 96 -7.21 9.74 8.86
N PHE A 97 -6.49 8.83 9.50
CA PHE A 97 -6.69 7.40 9.37
C PHE A 97 -6.32 6.75 10.69
N ASP A 98 -7.23 5.97 11.24
CA ASP A 98 -7.08 5.30 12.53
C ASP A 98 -7.25 3.78 12.37
N ILE A 99 -6.88 3.03 13.41
CA ILE A 99 -7.06 1.57 13.46
C ILE A 99 -8.54 1.20 13.24
N ASN A 100 -9.47 1.98 13.78
CA ASN A 100 -10.90 1.76 13.55
C ASN A 100 -11.29 1.87 12.07
N ASP A 101 -10.68 2.81 11.33
CA ASP A 101 -10.93 2.97 9.91
C ASP A 101 -10.29 1.85 9.10
N LEU A 102 -9.14 1.34 9.55
CA LEU A 102 -8.53 0.15 8.98
C LEU A 102 -9.42 -1.09 9.16
N TRP A 103 -10.01 -1.31 10.34
CA TRP A 103 -10.94 -2.42 10.58
C TRP A 103 -12.17 -2.35 9.69
N LYS A 104 -12.76 -1.15 9.55
CA LYS A 104 -13.86 -0.91 8.62
C LYS A 104 -13.47 -1.24 7.18
N TRP A 105 -12.30 -0.77 6.75
CA TRP A 105 -11.78 -1.02 5.42
C TRP A 105 -11.54 -2.51 5.17
N LEU A 106 -10.93 -3.24 6.10
CA LEU A 106 -10.75 -4.70 6.03
C LEU A 106 -12.09 -5.44 5.92
N GLY A 107 -13.09 -5.05 6.70
CA GLY A 107 -14.44 -5.61 6.61
C GLY A 107 -15.06 -5.41 5.23
N ILE A 108 -14.89 -4.24 4.62
CA ILE A 108 -15.35 -3.96 3.26
C ILE A 108 -14.59 -4.81 2.23
N VAL A 109 -13.28 -4.96 2.38
CA VAL A 109 -12.46 -5.81 1.50
C VAL A 109 -12.92 -7.28 1.56
N ILE A 110 -13.12 -7.84 2.76
CA ILE A 110 -13.64 -9.20 2.93
C ILE A 110 -15.03 -9.34 2.29
N LEU A 111 -15.93 -8.37 2.54
CA LEU A 111 -17.27 -8.38 1.95
C LEU A 111 -17.21 -8.36 0.43
N SER A 112 -16.33 -7.55 -0.17
CA SER A 112 -16.17 -7.45 -1.62
C SER A 112 -15.60 -8.71 -2.29
N GLY A 113 -14.97 -9.59 -1.52
CA GLY A 113 -14.54 -10.91 -1.99
C GLY A 113 -15.66 -11.95 -1.92
N TYR A 114 -16.61 -11.78 -1.01
CA TYR A 114 -17.75 -12.69 -0.82
C TYR A 114 -18.95 -12.32 -1.71
N HIS A 115 -19.35 -11.05 -1.64
CA HIS A 115 -20.38 -10.47 -2.51
C HIS A 115 -19.70 -10.02 -3.81
N VAL A 116 -20.38 -10.13 -4.95
CA VAL A 116 -19.80 -9.76 -6.25
C VAL A 116 -20.70 -8.75 -6.94
N LEU A 117 -20.14 -7.59 -7.28
CA LEU A 117 -20.77 -6.58 -8.12
C LEU A 117 -19.92 -6.37 -9.39
N PRO A 118 -20.54 -6.03 -10.54
CA PRO A 118 -19.82 -5.80 -11.79
C PRO A 118 -18.74 -4.71 -11.71
N GLN A 119 -18.91 -3.76 -10.80
CA GLN A 119 -18.00 -2.64 -10.57
C GLN A 119 -17.87 -2.37 -9.08
N ILE A 120 -16.67 -2.00 -8.65
CA ILE A 120 -16.40 -1.70 -7.24
C ILE A 120 -17.17 -0.47 -6.74
N ASP A 121 -17.43 0.46 -7.63
CA ASP A 121 -18.18 1.69 -7.35
C ASP A 121 -19.62 1.41 -6.88
N LEU A 122 -20.19 0.27 -7.30
CA LEU A 122 -21.55 -0.11 -6.96
C LEU A 122 -21.71 -0.47 -5.48
N TYR A 123 -20.62 -0.80 -4.77
CA TYR A 123 -20.67 -1.01 -3.31
C TYR A 123 -21.06 0.26 -2.54
N TRP A 124 -20.81 1.44 -3.13
CA TRP A 124 -21.21 2.74 -2.57
C TRP A 124 -22.46 3.32 -3.25
N SER A 125 -23.16 2.56 -4.12
CA SER A 125 -24.37 3.05 -4.78
C SER A 125 -25.49 3.34 -3.78
N LEU A 126 -26.34 4.31 -4.12
CA LEU A 126 -27.58 4.60 -3.41
C LEU A 126 -28.74 3.74 -3.88
N ASP A 127 -28.59 3.04 -5.00
CA ASP A 127 -29.66 2.22 -5.57
C ASP A 127 -30.01 1.06 -4.62
N GLU A 128 -31.30 0.92 -4.31
CA GLU A 128 -31.79 -0.10 -3.40
C GLU A 128 -31.58 -1.53 -3.94
N ASP A 129 -31.54 -1.68 -5.27
CA ASP A 129 -31.37 -2.97 -5.96
C ASP A 129 -29.97 -3.57 -5.79
N LYS A 130 -28.97 -2.78 -5.40
CA LYS A 130 -27.60 -3.27 -5.18
C LYS A 130 -27.44 -3.98 -3.84
N GLY A 131 -28.33 -3.76 -2.88
CA GLY A 131 -28.36 -4.52 -1.61
C GLY A 131 -27.21 -4.26 -0.63
N VAL A 132 -26.20 -3.45 -0.96
CA VAL A 132 -25.00 -3.24 -0.11
C VAL A 132 -25.01 -1.89 0.61
N SER A 133 -26.10 -1.59 1.32
CA SER A 133 -26.18 -0.33 2.10
C SER A 133 -25.19 -0.26 3.26
N LEU A 134 -24.61 -1.39 3.67
CA LEU A 134 -23.64 -1.47 4.76
C LEU A 134 -22.36 -0.70 4.44
N VAL A 135 -21.80 -0.87 3.24
CA VAL A 135 -20.51 -0.26 2.86
C VAL A 135 -20.57 1.26 2.92
N ARG A 136 -21.60 1.87 2.32
CA ARG A 136 -21.81 3.33 2.35
C ARG A 136 -22.05 3.91 3.74
N LYS A 137 -22.63 3.12 4.66
CA LYS A 137 -22.85 3.54 6.05
C LYS A 137 -21.56 3.47 6.86
N THR A 138 -20.69 2.52 6.53
CA THR A 138 -19.45 2.27 7.24
C THR A 138 -18.36 3.27 6.87
N MET A 139 -18.19 3.59 5.59
CA MET A 139 -17.14 4.50 5.12
C MET A 139 -17.62 5.28 3.89
N SER A 140 -17.29 6.57 3.79
CA SER A 140 -17.55 7.36 2.56
C SER A 140 -16.60 6.94 1.45
N ARG A 141 -16.99 7.21 0.19
CA ARG A 141 -16.14 6.91 -0.97
C ARG A 141 -14.96 7.88 -1.12
N ASN A 142 -15.12 9.11 -0.65
CA ASN A 142 -14.17 10.22 -0.82
C ASN A 142 -13.93 10.95 0.51
#